data_AF-A0A7K3WR07-F1
#
_entry.id   AF-A0A7K3WR07-F1
#
_cell.length_a   1.000
_cell.length_b   1.000
_cell.length_c   1.000
_cell.angle_alpha   90.00
_cell.angle_beta   90.00
_cell.angle_gamma   90.00
#
_symmetry.space_group_name_H-M   'P 1'
#
loop_
_entity.id
_entity.type
_entity.pdbx_description
1 polymer ?
#
loop_
_entity_poly.entity_id
_entity_poly.type
_entity_poly.pdbx_seq_one_letter_code
_entity_poly.pdbx_strand_id
1 'polypeptide(L)'
;MAKQKVEEKWVLMTELNGEPLLHHFKLSNLGNVVKIKKGIGAETPFSPKNIGGYKYISFTTRNGSRETIYLHRLVAEFFVPADDENDVFVLHKDYDRENNHFSNLEWVTSQEFYKHRAAKAGRKPKTAKTDTYEENLPEQAERKKAKLRRYVAEFSGI
;
A
#
# COMPACT_ATOMS: atom_id res chain seq x y z
N MET A 1 -14.62 -20.40 20.52
CA MET A 1 -14.02 -20.65 19.19
C MET A 1 -12.61 -20.07 19.21
N ALA A 2 -11.57 -20.90 19.05
CA ALA A 2 -10.20 -20.41 18.99
C ALA A 2 -10.05 -19.57 17.71
N LYS A 3 -9.69 -18.29 17.83
CA LYS A 3 -9.29 -17.48 16.66
C LYS A 3 -8.09 -18.18 16.04
N GLN A 4 -8.24 -18.66 14.82
CA GLN A 4 -7.17 -19.27 14.05
C GLN A 4 -6.02 -18.25 13.98
N LYS A 5 -4.86 -18.60 14.56
CA LYS A 5 -3.70 -17.69 14.63
C LYS A 5 -3.19 -17.53 13.19
N VAL A 6 -3.35 -16.33 12.65
CA VAL A 6 -2.87 -16.02 11.29
C VAL A 6 -1.34 -16.10 11.30
N GLU A 7 -0.78 -16.84 10.34
CA GLU A 7 0.65 -16.93 10.13
C GLU A 7 1.20 -15.60 9.59
N GLU A 8 2.32 -15.15 10.15
CA GLU A 8 2.99 -13.94 9.68
C GLU A 8 3.84 -14.25 8.44
N LYS A 9 3.52 -13.61 7.33
CA LYS A 9 4.21 -13.76 6.04
C LYS A 9 5.01 -12.50 5.76
N TRP A 10 6.18 -12.65 5.16
CA TRP A 10 7.12 -11.55 4.89
C TRP A 10 7.48 -11.47 3.41
N VAL A 11 7.53 -10.26 2.88
CA VAL A 11 8.02 -9.96 1.51
C VAL A 11 9.28 -9.13 1.62
N LEU A 12 10.34 -9.54 0.89
CA LEU A 12 11.59 -8.79 0.77
C LEU A 12 11.49 -7.80 -0.39
N MET A 13 11.89 -6.56 -0.12
CA MET A 13 11.86 -5.46 -1.06
C MET A 13 13.28 -4.98 -1.38
N THR A 14 13.74 -5.21 -2.60
CA THR A 14 15.13 -4.97 -3.03
C THR A 14 15.29 -3.90 -4.11
N GLU A 15 14.21 -3.56 -4.81
CA GLU A 15 14.22 -2.63 -5.93
C GLU A 15 13.04 -1.67 -5.86
N LEU A 16 13.05 -0.69 -6.78
CA LEU A 16 12.11 0.40 -6.88
C LEU A 16 11.99 0.82 -8.35
N ASN A 17 10.92 0.42 -9.05
CA ASN A 17 10.75 0.57 -10.52
C ASN A 17 11.87 -0.12 -11.32
N GLY A 18 12.31 -1.30 -10.92
CA GLY A 18 13.47 -1.98 -11.52
C GLY A 18 14.83 -1.36 -11.16
N GLU A 19 14.87 -0.30 -10.35
CA GLU A 19 16.12 0.27 -9.84
C GLU A 19 16.46 -0.31 -8.47
N PRO A 20 17.69 -0.83 -8.26
CA PRO A 20 18.07 -1.39 -6.96
C PRO A 20 17.99 -0.37 -5.83
N LEU A 21 17.47 -0.81 -4.68
CA LEU A 21 17.41 -0.01 -3.47
C LEU A 21 18.79 0.15 -2.82
N LEU A 22 19.01 1.31 -2.20
CA LEU A 22 20.14 1.57 -1.32
C LEU A 22 20.04 0.76 -0.02
N HIS A 23 18.84 0.47 0.45
CA HIS A 23 18.59 -0.40 1.60
C HIS A 23 17.41 -1.30 1.27
N HIS A 24 17.51 -2.59 1.58
CA HIS A 24 16.37 -3.48 1.41
C HIS A 24 15.46 -3.36 2.63
N PHE A 25 14.21 -3.74 2.43
CA PHE A 25 13.20 -3.75 3.49
C PHE A 25 12.45 -5.06 3.46
N LYS A 26 12.04 -5.59 4.60
CA LYS A 26 11.00 -6.63 4.65
C LYS A 26 9.72 -6.04 5.20
N LEU A 27 8.59 -6.46 4.64
CA LEU A 27 7.26 -6.09 5.08
C LEU A 27 6.47 -7.33 5.43
N SER A 28 5.81 -7.34 6.58
CA SER A 28 4.90 -8.42 6.95
C SER A 28 3.44 -8.11 6.65
N ASN A 29 2.62 -9.15 6.50
CA ASN A 29 1.16 -9.03 6.39
C ASN A 29 0.51 -8.40 7.64
N LEU A 30 1.20 -8.36 8.78
CA LEU A 30 0.74 -7.71 10.00
C LEU A 30 1.09 -6.20 10.03
N GLY A 31 1.82 -5.71 9.03
CA GLY A 31 2.29 -4.33 8.94
C GLY A 31 3.62 -4.05 9.65
N ASN A 32 4.36 -5.09 10.04
CA ASN A 32 5.70 -4.94 10.59
C ASN A 32 6.73 -4.70 9.49
N VAL A 33 7.77 -3.94 9.79
CA VAL A 33 8.83 -3.60 8.82
C VAL A 33 10.20 -3.84 9.41
N VAL A 34 11.07 -4.42 8.60
CA VAL A 34 12.49 -4.61 8.88
C VAL A 34 13.29 -3.90 7.81
N LYS A 35 14.46 -3.35 8.17
CA LYS A 35 15.40 -2.74 7.26
C LYS A 35 16.71 -3.53 7.23
N ILE A 36 17.28 -3.66 6.03
CA ILE A 36 18.57 -4.31 5.78
C ILE A 36 19.50 -3.27 5.14
N LYS A 37 20.47 -2.79 5.92
CA LYS A 37 21.38 -1.71 5.48
C LYS A 37 22.22 -2.19 4.29
N LYS A 38 22.15 -1.45 3.17
CA LYS A 38 22.90 -1.76 1.92
C LYS A 38 22.57 -3.13 1.32
N GLY A 39 21.49 -3.78 1.76
CA GLY A 39 21.11 -5.12 1.36
C GLY A 39 22.00 -6.25 1.90
N ILE A 40 23.01 -5.92 2.71
CA ILE A 40 24.01 -6.88 3.25
C ILE A 40 24.15 -6.82 4.77
N GLY A 41 23.56 -5.81 5.42
CA GLY A 41 23.60 -5.68 6.88
C GLY A 41 22.67 -6.66 7.59
N ALA A 42 22.70 -6.63 8.92
CA ALA A 42 21.71 -7.34 9.72
C ALA A 42 20.30 -6.75 9.53
N GLU A 43 19.31 -7.62 9.70
CA GLU A 43 17.91 -7.24 9.80
C GLU A 43 17.67 -6.47 11.09
N THR A 44 17.18 -5.23 10.97
CA THR A 44 16.79 -4.42 12.12
C THR A 44 15.34 -3.98 12.03
N PRO A 45 14.57 -4.00 13.14
CA PRO A 45 13.24 -3.42 13.16
C PRO A 45 13.26 -1.98 12.64
N PHE A 46 12.32 -1.66 11.75
CA PHE A 46 12.20 -0.34 11.16
C PHE A 46 10.87 0.27 11.55
N SER A 47 10.92 1.43 12.22
CA SER A 47 9.73 2.21 12.55
C SER A 47 9.36 3.12 11.37
N PRO A 48 8.24 2.88 10.67
CA PRO A 48 7.80 3.74 9.59
C PRO A 48 7.48 5.14 10.11
N LYS A 49 7.70 6.16 9.26
CA LYS A 49 7.35 7.54 9.60
C LYS A 49 5.84 7.73 9.50
N ASN A 50 5.30 8.71 10.21
CA ASN A 50 3.86 9.03 10.20
C ASN A 50 3.63 10.43 9.62
N ILE A 51 2.64 10.56 8.74
CA ILE A 51 2.11 11.85 8.29
C ILE A 51 0.58 11.80 8.29
N GLY A 52 -0.06 12.68 9.06
CA GLY A 52 -1.53 12.76 9.14
C GLY A 52 -2.21 11.46 9.60
N GLY A 53 -1.52 10.64 10.41
CA GLY A 53 -2.00 9.34 10.88
C GLY A 53 -1.66 8.18 9.95
N TYR A 54 -1.07 8.42 8.77
CA TYR A 54 -0.66 7.36 7.86
C TYR A 54 0.83 7.06 7.99
N LYS A 55 1.14 5.80 8.26
CA LYS A 55 2.51 5.29 8.24
C LYS A 55 3.03 5.20 6.80
N TYR A 56 4.30 5.50 6.58
CA TYR A 56 4.95 5.43 5.27
C TYR A 56 6.44 5.05 5.38
N ILE A 57 6.95 4.53 4.27
CA ILE A 57 8.37 4.23 4.07
C ILE A 57 8.88 5.11 2.92
N SER A 58 10.02 5.76 3.12
CA SER A 58 10.75 6.42 2.04
C SER A 58 11.83 5.49 1.53
N PHE A 59 11.68 5.05 0.29
CA PHE A 59 12.65 4.27 -0.43
C PHE A 59 13.68 5.19 -1.08
N THR A 60 14.91 4.70 -1.20
CA THR A 60 15.98 5.39 -1.92
C THR A 60 16.69 4.36 -2.76
N THR A 61 16.79 4.62 -4.05
CA THR A 61 17.55 3.77 -4.99
C THR A 61 19.04 4.07 -4.88
N ARG A 62 19.87 3.20 -5.44
CA ARG A 62 21.32 3.42 -5.53
C ARG A 62 21.67 4.61 -6.44
N ASN A 63 20.80 4.93 -7.42
CA ASN A 63 20.97 6.09 -8.29
C ASN A 63 20.56 7.43 -7.63
N GLY A 64 20.08 7.41 -6.39
CA GLY A 64 19.70 8.61 -5.63
C GLY A 64 18.24 9.03 -5.75
N SER A 65 17.45 8.38 -6.61
CA SER A 65 16.00 8.58 -6.68
C SER A 65 15.31 8.19 -5.36
N ARG A 66 14.24 8.90 -5.02
CA ARG A 66 13.49 8.69 -3.78
C ARG A 66 12.00 8.64 -4.07
N GLU A 67 11.32 7.66 -3.48
CA GLU A 67 9.87 7.55 -3.52
C GLU A 67 9.35 7.30 -2.10
N THR A 68 8.23 7.92 -1.75
CA THR A 68 7.53 7.66 -0.49
C THR A 68 6.25 6.89 -0.75
N ILE A 69 6.10 5.74 -0.10
CA ILE A 69 4.94 4.87 -0.27
C ILE A 69 4.30 4.62 1.11
N TYR A 70 2.97 4.75 1.18
CA TYR A 70 2.23 4.47 2.40
C TYR A 70 2.23 2.99 2.75
N LEU A 71 2.29 2.70 4.05
CA LEU A 71 2.40 1.35 4.57
C LEU A 71 1.17 0.50 4.26
N HIS A 72 -0.04 1.04 4.47
CA HIS A 72 -1.29 0.34 4.13
C HIS A 72 -1.33 -0.06 2.66
N ARG A 73 -0.85 0.80 1.75
CA ARG A 73 -0.81 0.50 0.32
C ARG A 73 0.19 -0.62 0.02
N LEU A 74 1.36 -0.61 0.64
CA LEU A 74 2.33 -1.70 0.49
C LEU A 74 1.75 -3.03 1.02
N VAL A 75 1.14 -3.04 2.20
CA VAL A 75 0.53 -4.27 2.75
C VAL A 75 -0.57 -4.77 1.84
N ALA A 76 -1.44 -3.88 1.37
CA ALA A 76 -2.53 -4.26 0.47
C ALA A 76 -2.03 -4.80 -0.87
N GLU A 77 -0.95 -4.25 -1.42
CA GLU A 77 -0.36 -4.73 -2.68
C GLU A 77 0.11 -6.18 -2.60
N PHE A 78 0.72 -6.59 -1.48
CA PHE A 78 1.30 -7.93 -1.34
C PHE A 78 0.37 -8.96 -0.69
N PHE A 79 -0.57 -8.52 0.15
CA PHE A 79 -1.30 -9.42 1.04
C PHE A 79 -2.82 -9.31 0.95
N VAL A 80 -3.36 -8.38 0.14
CA VAL A 80 -4.80 -8.20 -0.01
C VAL A 80 -5.16 -8.37 -1.48
N PRO A 81 -6.03 -9.35 -1.83
CA PRO A 81 -6.50 -9.48 -3.19
C PRO A 81 -7.31 -8.23 -3.58
N ALA A 82 -7.15 -7.80 -4.83
CA ALA A 82 -8.07 -6.85 -5.45
C ALA A 82 -9.06 -7.67 -6.28
N ASP A 83 -10.35 -7.41 -6.08
CA ASP A 83 -11.42 -8.20 -6.68
C ASP A 83 -11.87 -7.61 -8.03
N ASP A 84 -11.78 -6.29 -8.19
CA ASP A 84 -12.15 -5.58 -9.42
C ASP A 84 -10.95 -4.81 -10.01
N GLU A 85 -10.91 -4.69 -11.33
CA GLU A 85 -9.92 -3.85 -11.99
C GLU A 85 -10.08 -2.36 -11.63
N ASN A 86 -11.27 -1.92 -11.27
CA ASN A 86 -11.58 -0.55 -10.89
C ASN A 86 -11.20 -0.23 -9.43
N ASP A 87 -10.69 -1.21 -8.69
CA ASP A 87 -10.19 -1.01 -7.34
C ASP A 87 -8.85 -0.28 -7.38
N VAL A 88 -8.89 0.98 -6.99
CA VAL A 88 -7.75 1.90 -7.11
C VAL A 88 -7.37 2.55 -5.78
N PHE A 89 -8.19 2.38 -4.74
CA PHE A 89 -7.93 2.89 -3.39
C PHE A 89 -7.87 1.76 -2.37
N VAL A 90 -7.09 1.96 -1.31
CA VAL A 90 -7.04 1.07 -0.16
C VAL A 90 -7.70 1.76 1.03
N LEU A 91 -8.62 1.08 1.68
CA LEU A 91 -9.32 1.55 2.88
C LEU A 91 -8.91 0.78 4.13
N HIS A 92 -9.05 1.44 5.28
CA HIS A 92 -9.02 0.83 6.61
C HIS A 92 -10.46 0.59 7.08
N LYS A 93 -10.87 -0.66 7.22
CA LYS A 93 -12.25 -1.04 7.53
C LYS A 93 -12.73 -0.54 8.89
N ASP A 94 -11.81 -0.50 9.87
CA ASP A 94 -12.06 0.03 11.22
C ASP A 94 -11.91 1.55 11.35
N TYR A 95 -11.60 2.25 10.26
CA TYR A 95 -11.31 3.68 10.22
C TYR A 95 -10.08 4.14 11.02
N ASP A 96 -9.26 3.22 11.53
CA ASP A 96 -7.98 3.45 12.18
C ASP A 96 -6.84 3.31 11.17
N ARG A 97 -6.16 4.43 10.90
CA ARG A 97 -5.07 4.52 9.92
C ARG A 97 -3.78 3.87 10.42
N GLU A 98 -3.67 3.61 11.71
CA GLU A 98 -2.50 2.99 12.31
C GLU A 98 -2.56 1.45 12.26
N ASN A 99 -3.77 0.89 12.14
CA ASN A 99 -4.01 -0.55 12.00
C ASN A 99 -3.78 -1.01 10.55
N ASN A 100 -2.51 -1.27 10.22
CA ASN A 100 -2.09 -1.70 8.88
C ASN A 100 -2.09 -3.23 8.71
N HIS A 101 -2.83 -3.96 9.53
CA HIS A 101 -2.97 -5.42 9.38
C HIS A 101 -3.72 -5.74 8.08
N PHE A 102 -3.24 -6.70 7.28
CA PHE A 102 -3.81 -7.00 5.95
C PHE A 102 -5.33 -7.22 6.00
N SER A 103 -5.83 -7.94 7.01
CA SER A 103 -7.26 -8.21 7.16
C SER A 103 -8.10 -6.99 7.53
N ASN A 104 -7.49 -5.86 7.92
CA ASN A 104 -8.16 -4.57 8.14
C ASN A 104 -8.19 -3.72 6.86
N LEU A 105 -7.46 -4.13 5.82
CA LEU A 105 -7.35 -3.41 4.57
C LEU A 105 -8.26 -4.02 3.51
N GLU A 106 -8.68 -3.18 2.57
CA GLU A 106 -9.54 -3.58 1.45
C GLU A 106 -9.28 -2.66 0.27
N TRP A 107 -9.16 -3.26 -0.91
CA TRP A 107 -9.12 -2.55 -2.18
C TRP A 107 -10.55 -2.17 -2.57
N VAL A 108 -10.76 -0.92 -2.98
CA VAL A 108 -12.08 -0.40 -3.33
C VAL A 108 -12.04 0.54 -4.52
N THR A 109 -13.20 0.70 -5.14
CA THR A 109 -13.42 1.69 -6.19
C THR A 109 -13.42 3.11 -5.63
N SER A 110 -13.26 4.09 -6.54
CA SER A 110 -13.38 5.52 -6.21
C SER A 110 -14.72 5.85 -5.52
N GLN A 111 -15.82 5.24 -5.98
CA GLN A 111 -17.15 5.54 -5.47
C GLN A 111 -17.31 5.04 -4.02
N GLU A 112 -16.85 3.84 -3.73
CA GLU A 112 -16.90 3.24 -2.39
C GLU A 112 -16.03 4.00 -1.40
N PHE A 113 -14.83 4.42 -1.83
CA PHE A 113 -13.96 5.27 -1.02
C PHE A 113 -14.67 6.54 -0.54
N TYR A 114 -15.36 7.27 -1.43
CA TYR A 114 -16.10 8.47 -1.06
C TYR A 114 -17.31 8.16 -0.17
N LYS A 115 -18.04 7.06 -0.43
CA LYS A 115 -19.16 6.61 0.41
C LYS A 115 -18.70 6.30 1.83
N HIS A 116 -17.61 5.54 1.98
CA HIS A 116 -17.01 5.19 3.27
C HIS A 116 -16.56 6.43 4.05
N ARG A 117 -15.91 7.40 3.37
CA ARG A 117 -15.55 8.69 3.99
C ARG A 117 -16.76 9.51 4.42
N ALA A 118 -17.82 9.53 3.62
CA ALA A 118 -19.05 10.25 3.95
C ALA A 118 -19.74 9.63 5.17
N ALA A 119 -19.78 8.29 5.24
CA ALA A 119 -20.32 7.55 6.39
C ALA A 119 -19.58 7.90 7.69
N LYS A 120 -18.23 7.89 7.68
CA LYS A 120 -17.43 8.32 8.86
C LYS A 120 -17.76 9.74 9.31
N ALA A 121 -17.99 10.64 8.36
CA ALA A 121 -18.27 12.05 8.65
C ALA A 121 -19.75 12.33 9.00
N GLY A 122 -20.62 11.31 9.05
CA GLY A 122 -22.06 11.47 9.25
C GLY A 122 -22.75 12.25 8.12
N ARG A 123 -22.15 12.32 6.94
CA ARG A 123 -22.68 13.07 5.78
C ARG A 123 -23.47 12.12 4.88
N LYS A 124 -24.68 12.51 4.48
CA LYS A 124 -25.45 11.76 3.45
C LYS A 124 -24.68 11.78 2.12
N PRO A 125 -24.67 10.67 1.35
CA PRO A 125 -24.05 10.65 0.03
C PRO A 125 -24.73 11.71 -0.85
N LYS A 126 -23.95 12.61 -1.44
CA LYS A 126 -24.47 13.58 -2.42
C LYS A 126 -24.93 12.78 -3.65
N THR A 127 -26.17 12.98 -4.07
CA THR A 127 -26.67 12.48 -5.36
C THR A 127 -25.76 12.98 -6.47
N ALA A 128 -25.29 12.07 -7.33
CA ALA A 128 -24.39 12.40 -8.42
C ALA A 128 -25.05 13.47 -9.31
N LYS A 129 -24.40 14.63 -9.45
CA LYS A 129 -24.64 15.49 -10.60
C LYS A 129 -23.85 14.89 -11.76
N THR A 130 -24.52 14.62 -12.87
CA THR A 130 -23.89 14.30 -14.16
C THR A 130 -23.06 15.50 -14.59
N ASP A 131 -21.77 15.49 -14.26
CA ASP A 131 -20.79 16.36 -14.90
C ASP A 131 -19.90 15.48 -15.78
N THR A 132 -19.76 15.89 -17.03
CA THR A 132 -18.98 15.26 -18.10
C THR A 132 -17.51 15.10 -17.71
N TYR A 133 -17.12 13.92 -17.23
CA TYR A 133 -15.73 13.53 -16.97
C TYR A 133 -15.15 12.79 -18.19
N GLU A 134 -15.04 13.47 -19.34
CA GLU A 134 -14.64 12.79 -20.58
C GLU A 134 -13.17 12.89 -20.99
N GLU A 135 -12.33 13.82 -20.50
CA GLU A 135 -11.11 14.09 -21.28
C GLU A 135 -9.74 13.66 -20.75
N ASN A 136 -9.55 13.16 -19.52
CA ASN A 136 -8.16 12.88 -19.04
C ASN A 136 -7.98 11.70 -18.05
N LEU A 137 -8.98 10.86 -17.83
CA LEU A 137 -8.90 9.75 -16.87
C LEU A 137 -8.03 8.55 -17.28
N PRO A 138 -8.01 8.11 -18.56
CA PRO A 138 -7.31 6.87 -18.92
C PRO A 138 -5.79 6.95 -18.67
N GLU A 139 -5.16 8.07 -19.05
CA GLU A 139 -3.70 8.23 -18.95
C GLU A 139 -3.19 8.32 -17.49
N GLN A 140 -3.96 8.96 -16.59
CA GLN A 140 -3.57 9.08 -15.19
C GLN A 140 -3.84 7.81 -14.38
N ALA A 141 -4.88 7.06 -14.74
CA ALA A 141 -5.18 5.76 -14.14
C ALA A 141 -4.15 4.72 -14.59
N GLU A 142 -3.80 4.68 -15.87
CA GLU A 142 -2.71 3.86 -16.44
C GLU A 142 -1.36 4.19 -15.78
N ARG A 143 -0.98 5.47 -15.64
CA ARG A 143 0.26 5.89 -14.95
C ARG A 143 0.30 5.50 -13.46
N LYS A 144 -0.85 5.37 -12.80
CA LYS A 144 -0.96 4.98 -11.38
C LYS A 144 -1.06 3.46 -11.17
N LYS A 145 -1.72 2.74 -12.07
CA LYS A 145 -1.84 1.26 -12.11
C LYS A 145 -0.54 0.60 -12.56
N ALA A 146 0.15 1.15 -13.56
CA ALA A 146 1.36 0.55 -14.13
C ALA A 146 2.62 0.70 -13.25
N LYS A 147 2.58 1.52 -12.19
CA LYS A 147 3.78 1.83 -11.40
C LYS A 147 4.01 0.89 -10.22
N LEU A 148 3.00 0.45 -9.44
CA LEU A 148 3.24 -0.21 -8.15
C LEU A 148 3.60 -1.71 -8.18
N ARG A 149 3.01 -2.51 -9.07
CA ARG A 149 3.44 -3.91 -9.26
C ARG A 149 4.86 -4.08 -9.80
N ARG A 150 5.41 -3.00 -10.38
CA ARG A 150 6.81 -2.92 -10.85
C ARG A 150 7.76 -2.36 -9.80
N TYR A 151 7.24 -1.93 -8.66
CA TYR A 151 8.03 -1.20 -7.68
C TYR A 151 8.85 -2.12 -6.78
N VAL A 152 8.53 -3.42 -6.63
CA VAL A 152 9.32 -4.31 -5.79
C VAL A 152 9.18 -5.76 -6.28
N ALA A 153 10.21 -6.32 -6.90
CA ALA A 153 10.23 -7.74 -7.24
C ALA A 153 10.52 -8.62 -6.01
N GLU A 154 9.78 -9.72 -5.90
CA GLU A 154 10.18 -10.90 -5.14
C GLU A 154 11.33 -11.61 -5.85
N PHE A 155 12.33 -12.06 -5.09
CA PHE A 155 13.11 -13.22 -5.49
C PHE A 155 12.41 -14.45 -4.91
N SER A 156 11.48 -15.03 -5.67
CA SER A 156 11.00 -16.40 -5.43
C SER A 156 11.98 -17.34 -6.13
N GLY A 157 12.87 -17.97 -5.36
CA GLY A 157 13.89 -18.86 -5.93
C GLY A 157 14.64 -19.68 -4.89
N ILE A 158 13.99 -20.79 -4.51
CA ILE A 158 14.50 -22.11 -4.06
C ILE A 158 15.49 -22.12 -2.89
#